data_AF-V4AT02-F1
#
_entry.id   AF-V4AT02-F1
#
_cell.length_a   1.000
_cell.length_b   1.000
_cell.length_c   1.000
_cell.angle_alpha   90.00
_cell.angle_beta   90.00
_cell.angle_gamma   90.00
#
_symmetry.space_group_name_H-M   'P 1'
#
loop_
_entity.id
_entity.type
_entity.pdbx_description
1 polymer ?
#
loop_
_entity_poly.entity_id
_entity_poly.type
_entity_poly.pdbx_seq_one_letter_code
_entity_poly.pdbx_strand_id
1 'polypeptide(L)'
;MSQGWPVGDLRFEAGTLMNYEHIVLTYMNYEHIVLTYMNCEHIVLTYMNCEHIVLTYMNCEHRVLTSMNHEHIVLTYMNYEHIVLTYMNCEHRGLTSMNHEHIVLTYMNYEHIVLTYMNCEHIVLTYMNCEHRVLTSINHEHIVLTYMNGEHIHVALTSTNHEHMVLTSMNLEHISKNHQHA
;
A
#
# COMPACT_ATOMS: atom_id res chain seq x y z
N MET A 1 -5.06 24.61 9.59
CA MET A 1 -5.25 24.41 11.06
C MET A 1 -5.03 22.94 11.39
N SER A 2 -4.05 22.58 12.24
CA SER A 2 -3.85 21.19 12.66
C SER A 2 -4.84 20.84 13.78
N GLN A 3 -5.86 20.02 13.50
CA GLN A 3 -6.58 19.36 14.59
C GLN A 3 -5.69 18.23 15.11
N GLY A 4 -5.50 18.17 16.43
CA GLY A 4 -4.75 17.08 17.05
C GLY A 4 -5.52 15.77 16.92
N TRP A 5 -4.84 14.71 16.49
CA TRP A 5 -5.39 13.36 16.56
C TRP A 5 -5.43 12.91 18.03
N PRO A 6 -6.49 12.21 18.46
CA PRO A 6 -6.64 11.81 19.86
C PRO A 6 -5.57 10.77 20.22
N VAL A 7 -4.56 11.19 20.98
CA VAL A 7 -3.51 10.31 21.51
C VAL A 7 -4.03 9.66 22.79
N GLY A 8 -4.19 8.33 22.82
CA GLY A 8 -4.49 7.57 24.05
C GLY A 8 -5.67 6.60 24.01
N ASP A 9 -6.44 6.53 22.91
CA ASP A 9 -7.40 5.45 22.69
C ASP A 9 -6.72 4.25 22.03
N LEU A 10 -7.12 3.02 22.33
CA LEU A 10 -6.66 1.81 21.62
C LEU A 10 -7.40 1.65 20.28
N ARG A 11 -8.54 2.31 20.11
CA ARG A 11 -9.32 2.25 18.87
C ARG A 11 -9.62 3.66 18.37
N PHE A 12 -9.28 3.92 17.12
CA PHE A 12 -9.62 5.16 16.45
C PHE A 12 -10.59 4.90 15.31
N GLU A 13 -11.78 5.50 15.37
CA GLU A 13 -12.78 5.40 14.30
C GLU A 13 -13.29 6.77 13.93
N ALA A 14 -13.21 7.11 12.64
CA ALA A 14 -13.86 8.29 12.09
C ALA A 14 -14.78 7.89 10.93
N GLY A 15 -16.08 7.95 11.20
CA GLY A 15 -17.13 7.70 10.21
C GLY A 15 -17.54 8.93 9.39
N THR A 16 -17.02 10.11 9.70
CA THR A 16 -17.33 11.39 9.03
C THR A 16 -16.24 11.78 8.03
N LEU A 17 -16.56 12.71 7.13
CA LEU A 17 -15.59 13.30 6.22
C LEU A 17 -14.55 14.11 7.01
N MET A 18 -13.30 13.70 6.93
CA MET A 18 -12.17 14.44 7.45
C MET A 18 -11.44 15.16 6.32
N ASN A 19 -11.21 16.46 6.45
CA ASN A 19 -10.46 17.25 5.48
C ASN A 19 -9.35 18.03 6.18
N TYR A 20 -8.10 17.76 5.79
CA TYR A 20 -6.91 18.35 6.41
C TYR A 20 -5.91 18.78 5.35
N GLU A 21 -5.25 19.92 5.52
CA GLU A 21 -4.09 20.24 4.65
C GLU A 21 -2.92 19.29 4.97
N HIS A 22 -2.57 19.16 6.25
CA HIS A 22 -1.45 18.33 6.69
C HIS A 22 -1.79 17.50 7.92
N ILE A 23 -1.36 16.24 7.91
CA ILE A 23 -1.35 15.33 9.07
C ILE A 23 0.11 14.90 9.30
N VAL A 24 0.63 15.18 10.50
CA VAL A 24 1.97 14.74 10.92
C VAL A 24 1.83 14.05 12.26
N LEU A 25 2.12 12.75 12.29
CA LEU A 25 2.05 11.93 13.51
C LEU A 25 3.35 11.16 13.67
N THR A 26 4.03 11.40 14.80
CA THR A 26 5.35 10.81 15.03
C THR A 26 5.25 9.40 15.61
N TYR A 27 4.33 9.18 16.56
CA TYR A 27 4.17 7.89 17.23
C TYR A 27 2.69 7.58 17.43
N MET A 28 2.27 6.42 16.92
CA MET A 28 0.90 5.92 16.97
C MET A 28 0.94 4.47 17.45
N ASN A 29 0.11 4.14 18.44
CA ASN A 29 -0.09 2.77 18.88
C ASN A 29 -1.58 2.53 19.15
N TYR A 30 -2.24 1.79 18.27
CA TYR A 30 -3.69 1.50 18.34
C TYR A 30 -3.90 0.03 18.04
N GLU A 31 -4.86 -0.63 18.68
CA GLU A 31 -5.36 -1.94 18.21
C GLU A 31 -6.06 -1.78 16.85
N HIS A 32 -6.90 -0.75 16.70
CA HIS A 32 -7.72 -0.58 15.51
C HIS A 32 -7.76 0.87 15.00
N ILE A 33 -7.62 1.04 13.68
CA ILE A 33 -7.87 2.30 12.97
C ILE A 33 -8.90 2.05 11.86
N VAL A 34 -10.02 2.77 11.90
CA VAL A 34 -11.08 2.72 10.88
C VAL A 34 -11.37 4.12 10.37
N LEU A 35 -11.14 4.36 9.07
CA LEU A 35 -11.39 5.65 8.43
C LEU A 35 -12.21 5.47 7.17
N THR A 36 -13.39 6.08 7.17
CA THR A 36 -14.31 5.94 6.05
C THR A 36 -14.01 6.94 4.95
N TYR A 37 -13.83 8.22 5.29
CA TYR A 37 -13.61 9.29 4.31
C TYR A 37 -12.54 10.27 4.80
N MET A 38 -11.41 10.33 4.10
CA MET A 38 -10.40 11.35 4.32
C MET A 38 -9.95 11.98 3.01
N ASN A 39 -9.86 13.30 3.03
CA ASN A 39 -9.11 14.09 2.07
C ASN A 39 -7.97 14.79 2.80
N CYS A 40 -6.74 14.64 2.30
CA CYS A 40 -5.60 15.35 2.89
C CYS A 40 -4.53 15.69 1.85
N GLU A 41 -3.97 16.88 1.83
CA GLU A 41 -2.87 17.15 0.89
C GLU A 41 -1.64 16.31 1.27
N HIS A 42 -1.23 16.34 2.55
CA HIS A 42 -0.02 15.66 2.99
C HIS A 42 -0.19 14.85 4.28
N ILE A 43 0.25 13.59 4.25
CA ILE A 43 0.31 12.70 5.41
C ILE A 43 1.75 12.27 5.65
N VAL A 44 2.25 12.50 6.86
CA VAL A 44 3.55 12.00 7.34
C VAL A 44 3.34 11.21 8.62
N LEU A 45 3.64 9.90 8.57
CA LEU A 45 3.59 9.01 9.73
C LEU A 45 4.98 8.39 9.93
N THR A 46 5.58 8.63 11.09
CA THR A 46 6.94 8.13 11.35
C THR A 46 6.94 6.73 11.94
N TYR A 47 6.24 6.52 13.05
CA TYR A 47 6.12 5.22 13.71
C TYR A 47 4.66 4.90 13.97
N MET A 48 4.18 3.81 13.38
CA MET A 48 2.86 3.27 13.65
C MET A 48 2.96 1.78 13.96
N ASN A 49 2.41 1.41 15.10
CA ASN A 49 2.08 0.04 15.42
C ASN A 49 0.55 -0.06 15.50
N CYS A 50 -0.06 -0.89 14.66
CA CYS A 50 -1.50 -1.09 14.74
C CYS A 50 -1.92 -2.47 14.27
N GLU A 51 -2.68 -3.21 15.08
CA GLU A 51 -3.10 -4.57 14.69
C GLU A 51 -3.94 -4.53 13.42
N HIS A 52 -4.94 -3.64 13.35
CA HIS A 52 -5.87 -3.59 12.21
C HIS A 52 -6.09 -2.19 11.67
N ILE A 53 -5.93 -2.03 10.35
CA ILE A 53 -6.27 -0.80 9.63
C ILE A 53 -7.32 -1.09 8.56
N VAL A 54 -8.40 -0.31 8.58
CA VAL A 54 -9.42 -0.27 7.53
C VAL A 54 -9.56 1.15 7.01
N LEU A 55 -9.18 1.38 5.76
CA LEU A 55 -9.39 2.65 5.06
C LEU A 55 -10.29 2.43 3.84
N THR A 56 -11.40 3.18 3.78
CA THR A 56 -12.39 2.98 2.71
C THR A 56 -12.18 3.94 1.56
N TYR A 57 -12.20 5.24 1.82
CA TYR A 57 -12.00 6.30 0.81
C TYR A 57 -10.96 7.29 1.29
N MET A 58 -9.82 7.30 0.60
CA MET A 58 -8.72 8.20 0.92
C MET A 58 -8.26 8.88 -0.36
N ASN A 59 -8.21 10.20 -0.32
CA ASN A 59 -7.61 11.02 -1.36
C ASN A 59 -6.49 11.86 -0.74
N CYS A 60 -5.26 11.73 -1.24
CA CYS A 60 -4.16 12.53 -0.72
C CYS A 60 -3.01 12.70 -1.69
N GLU A 61 -2.50 13.91 -1.86
CA GLU A 61 -1.42 14.18 -2.83
C GLU A 61 -0.15 13.43 -2.43
N HIS A 62 0.31 13.60 -1.18
CA HIS A 62 1.56 13.03 -0.72
C HIS A 62 1.43 12.25 0.59
N ARG A 63 1.83 10.98 0.56
CA ARG A 63 1.88 10.13 1.75
C ARG A 63 3.27 9.57 1.99
N VAL A 64 3.84 9.90 3.14
CA VAL A 64 5.13 9.39 3.61
C VAL A 64 4.93 8.58 4.88
N LEU A 65 5.39 7.33 4.84
CA LEU A 65 5.37 6.40 5.96
C LEU A 65 6.78 5.87 6.21
N THR A 66 7.30 6.04 7.41
CA THR A 66 8.66 5.59 7.72
C THR A 66 8.68 4.16 8.25
N SER A 67 7.94 3.86 9.31
CA SER A 67 7.95 2.55 9.96
C SER A 67 6.55 2.14 10.41
N MET A 68 6.08 1.03 9.86
CA MET A 68 4.70 0.56 9.98
C MET A 68 4.71 -0.93 10.36
N ASN A 69 4.13 -1.29 11.50
CA ASN A 69 3.94 -2.69 11.90
C ASN A 69 2.46 -2.99 12.16
N HIS A 70 1.92 -3.99 11.46
CA HIS A 70 0.49 -4.31 11.48
C HIS A 70 0.26 -5.81 11.35
N GLU A 71 -0.90 -6.29 11.79
CA GLU A 71 -1.35 -7.65 11.44
C GLU A 71 -2.14 -7.58 10.13
N HIS A 72 -3.16 -6.71 10.08
CA HIS A 72 -4.11 -6.64 8.98
C HIS A 72 -4.29 -5.22 8.44
N ILE A 73 -4.25 -5.08 7.12
CA ILE A 73 -4.56 -3.84 6.41
C ILE A 73 -5.57 -4.11 5.29
N VAL A 74 -6.68 -3.38 5.28
CA VAL A 74 -7.68 -3.37 4.21
C VAL A 74 -7.83 -1.95 3.66
N LEU A 75 -7.48 -1.75 2.39
CA LEU A 75 -7.67 -0.48 1.69
C LEU A 75 -8.61 -0.68 0.48
N THR A 76 -9.68 0.10 0.39
CA THR A 76 -10.69 -0.10 -0.66
C THR A 76 -10.50 0.84 -1.85
N TYR A 77 -10.55 2.17 -1.64
CA TYR A 77 -10.42 3.18 -2.67
C TYR A 77 -9.41 4.23 -2.25
N MET A 78 -8.23 4.14 -2.84
CA MET A 78 -7.12 4.99 -2.50
C MET A 78 -6.63 5.73 -3.74
N ASN A 79 -6.60 7.04 -3.64
CA ASN A 79 -6.03 7.91 -4.66
C ASN A 79 -4.89 8.71 -4.03
N TYR A 80 -3.67 8.51 -4.52
CA TYR A 80 -2.54 9.34 -4.11
C TYR A 80 -1.63 9.68 -5.26
N GLU A 81 -1.20 10.92 -5.41
CA GLU A 81 -0.19 11.24 -6.43
C GLU A 81 1.13 10.52 -6.08
N HIS A 82 1.59 10.64 -4.84
CA HIS A 82 2.86 10.04 -4.40
C HIS A 82 2.74 9.27 -3.09
N ILE A 83 3.27 8.05 -3.09
CA ILE A 83 3.49 7.25 -1.87
C ILE A 83 4.97 6.93 -1.71
N VAL A 84 5.48 7.21 -0.51
CA VAL A 84 6.77 6.71 -0.03
C VAL A 84 6.55 5.89 1.22
N LEU A 85 7.00 4.63 1.20
CA LEU A 85 7.00 3.76 2.36
C LEU A 85 8.38 3.13 2.53
N THR A 86 8.98 3.37 3.69
CA THR A 86 10.36 2.92 3.94
C THR A 86 10.40 1.52 4.53
N TYR A 87 9.70 1.30 5.66
CA TYR A 87 9.63 0.02 6.34
C TYR A 87 8.19 -0.35 6.63
N MET A 88 7.77 -1.53 6.17
CA MET A 88 6.51 -2.12 6.57
C MET A 88 6.64 -3.61 6.81
N ASN A 89 6.08 -4.03 7.93
CA ASN A 89 5.81 -5.41 8.26
C ASN A 89 4.29 -5.56 8.42
N CYS A 90 3.69 -6.52 7.71
CA CYS A 90 2.26 -6.76 7.78
C CYS A 90 1.92 -8.19 7.41
N GLU A 91 1.20 -8.92 8.26
CA GLU A 91 0.82 -10.31 7.96
C GLU A 91 -0.09 -10.35 6.72
N HIS A 92 -1.17 -9.57 6.71
CA HIS A 92 -2.15 -9.59 5.63
C HIS A 92 -2.50 -8.20 5.11
N ARG A 93 -2.28 -7.98 3.81
CA ARG A 93 -2.66 -6.75 3.12
C ARG A 93 -3.62 -7.01 1.97
N GLY A 94 -4.82 -6.45 2.07
CA GLY A 94 -5.83 -6.42 1.02
C GLY A 94 -5.98 -5.02 0.42
N LEU A 95 -5.88 -4.92 -0.91
CA LEU A 95 -6.02 -3.69 -1.67
C LEU A 95 -7.00 -3.91 -2.83
N THR A 96 -8.11 -3.16 -2.83
CA THR A 96 -9.14 -3.31 -3.87
C THR A 96 -8.86 -2.42 -5.07
N SER A 97 -8.74 -1.11 -4.86
CA SER A 97 -8.54 -0.12 -5.93
C SER A 97 -7.55 0.97 -5.50
N MET A 98 -6.47 1.09 -6.27
CA MET A 98 -5.37 2.01 -6.03
C MET A 98 -5.11 2.80 -7.31
N ASN A 99 -5.15 4.14 -7.24
CA ASN A 99 -4.71 5.01 -8.33
C ASN A 99 -3.59 5.93 -7.85
N HIS A 100 -2.44 5.88 -8.53
CA HIS A 100 -1.24 6.61 -8.15
C HIS A 100 -0.47 7.13 -9.35
N GLU A 101 0.32 8.19 -9.17
CA GLU A 101 1.35 8.54 -10.15
C GLU A 101 2.63 7.78 -9.80
N HIS A 102 3.08 7.90 -8.55
CA HIS A 102 4.36 7.34 -8.11
C HIS A 102 4.26 6.56 -6.79
N ILE A 103 4.83 5.35 -6.78
CA ILE A 103 4.97 4.53 -5.58
C ILE A 103 6.43 4.14 -5.39
N VAL A 104 6.97 4.43 -4.21
CA VAL A 104 8.30 3.98 -3.77
C VAL A 104 8.17 3.19 -2.48
N LEU A 105 8.45 1.88 -2.55
CA LEU A 105 8.51 1.00 -1.38
C LEU A 105 9.91 0.43 -1.21
N THR A 106 10.50 0.58 -0.02
CA THR A 106 11.91 0.22 0.21
C THR A 106 12.06 -1.15 0.85
N TYR A 107 11.50 -1.37 2.05
CA TYR A 107 11.59 -2.63 2.79
C TYR A 107 10.20 -3.11 3.20
N MET A 108 9.74 -4.14 2.50
CA MET A 108 8.39 -4.63 2.59
C MET A 108 8.41 -6.10 2.98
N ASN A 109 7.81 -6.45 4.12
CA ASN A 109 7.63 -7.83 4.53
C ASN A 109 6.14 -8.12 4.71
N TYR A 110 5.66 -9.14 4.00
CA TYR A 110 4.28 -9.60 4.09
C TYR A 110 4.19 -11.11 4.14
N GLU A 111 3.21 -11.66 4.84
CA GLU A 111 2.85 -13.07 4.64
C GLU A 111 1.95 -13.16 3.39
N HIS A 112 0.89 -12.33 3.35
CA HIS A 112 -0.10 -12.35 2.29
C HIS A 112 -0.40 -10.95 1.73
N ILE A 113 -0.35 -10.82 0.40
CA ILE A 113 -0.81 -9.62 -0.32
C ILE A 113 -1.86 -10.00 -1.37
N VAL A 114 -2.98 -9.30 -1.34
CA VAL A 114 -4.00 -9.33 -2.40
C VAL A 114 -4.14 -7.92 -2.96
N LEU A 115 -3.93 -7.78 -4.26
CA LEU A 115 -4.15 -6.54 -5.00
C LEU A 115 -5.03 -6.81 -6.21
N THR A 116 -6.22 -6.21 -6.21
CA THR A 116 -7.22 -6.44 -7.26
C THR A 116 -7.02 -5.49 -8.43
N TYR A 117 -7.03 -4.16 -8.19
CA TYR A 117 -6.83 -3.14 -9.21
C TYR A 117 -5.80 -2.11 -8.77
N MET A 118 -4.77 -1.93 -9.59
CA MET A 118 -3.79 -0.85 -9.43
C MET A 118 -3.55 -0.16 -10.76
N ASN A 119 -3.67 1.15 -10.76
CA ASN A 119 -3.16 2.02 -11.81
C ASN A 119 -2.04 2.86 -11.19
N CYS A 120 -0.83 2.74 -11.72
CA CYS A 120 0.30 3.53 -11.25
C CYS A 120 1.30 3.78 -12.37
N GLU A 121 1.63 5.03 -12.68
CA GLU A 121 2.61 5.31 -13.73
C GLU A 121 3.98 4.71 -13.40
N HIS A 122 4.47 4.94 -12.17
CA HIS A 122 5.81 4.52 -11.76
C HIS A 122 5.83 3.78 -10.43
N ILE A 123 6.36 2.56 -10.41
CA ILE A 123 6.56 1.78 -9.19
C ILE A 123 8.03 1.43 -9.03
N VAL A 124 8.57 1.73 -7.86
CA VAL A 124 9.91 1.28 -7.42
C VAL A 124 9.75 0.43 -6.17
N LEU A 125 10.15 -0.84 -6.26
CA LEU A 125 10.24 -1.77 -5.14
C LEU A 125 11.69 -2.22 -4.97
N THR A 126 12.28 -1.91 -3.82
CA THR A 126 13.70 -2.23 -3.58
C THR A 126 13.85 -3.60 -2.96
N TYR A 127 13.24 -3.84 -1.81
CA TYR A 127 13.23 -5.12 -1.10
C TYR A 127 11.80 -5.51 -0.74
N MET A 128 11.34 -6.63 -1.26
CA MET A 128 10.06 -7.22 -0.88
C MET A 128 10.22 -8.70 -0.59
N ASN A 129 9.77 -9.11 0.60
CA ASN A 129 9.55 -10.49 0.97
C ASN A 129 8.04 -10.72 1.09
N CYS A 130 7.51 -11.71 0.38
CA CYS A 130 6.09 -12.05 0.44
C CYS A 130 5.87 -13.55 0.20
N GLU A 131 5.28 -14.26 1.16
CA GLU A 131 5.01 -15.70 0.99
C GLU A 131 3.96 -15.93 -0.09
N HIS A 132 2.84 -15.21 -0.02
CA HIS A 132 1.71 -15.37 -0.93
C HIS A 132 1.26 -14.06 -1.54
N ARG A 133 1.28 -13.99 -2.88
CA ARG A 133 0.83 -12.80 -3.60
C ARG A 133 -0.20 -13.12 -4.68
N VAL A 134 -1.31 -12.39 -4.64
CA VAL A 134 -2.37 -12.42 -5.67
C VAL A 134 -2.49 -11.05 -6.31
N LEU A 135 -2.21 -10.95 -7.61
CA LEU A 135 -2.35 -9.75 -8.42
C LEU A 135 -3.33 -10.02 -9.57
N THR A 136 -4.36 -9.17 -9.75
CA THR A 136 -5.44 -9.39 -10.74
C THR A 136 -5.44 -8.41 -11.92
N SER A 137 -5.15 -7.14 -11.69
CA SER A 137 -5.06 -6.12 -12.73
C SER A 137 -4.13 -5.01 -12.28
N ILE A 138 -3.05 -4.82 -13.03
CA ILE A 138 -2.07 -3.76 -12.78
C ILE A 138 -1.84 -3.07 -14.11
N ASN A 139 -2.01 -1.75 -14.12
CA ASN A 139 -1.62 -0.88 -15.21
C ASN A 139 -0.46 0.01 -14.76
N HIS A 140 0.60 0.10 -15.57
CA HIS A 140 1.76 0.94 -15.26
C HIS A 140 2.58 1.31 -16.48
N GLU A 141 3.28 2.42 -16.41
CA GLU A 141 4.24 2.80 -17.45
C GLU A 141 5.62 2.18 -17.13
N HIS A 142 6.07 2.33 -15.89
CA HIS A 142 7.40 1.95 -15.44
C HIS A 142 7.38 1.17 -14.12
N ILE A 143 8.05 0.01 -14.10
CA ILE A 143 8.34 -0.74 -12.87
C ILE A 143 9.83 -1.03 -12.72
N VAL A 144 10.36 -0.83 -11.52
CA VAL A 144 11.68 -1.28 -11.10
C VAL A 144 11.56 -2.17 -9.86
N LEU A 145 11.98 -3.44 -9.99
CA LEU A 145 12.07 -4.40 -8.88
C LEU A 145 13.54 -4.82 -8.69
N THR A 146 14.10 -4.63 -7.49
CA THR A 146 15.55 -4.86 -7.26
C THR A 146 15.86 -6.11 -6.44
N TYR A 147 15.02 -6.48 -5.47
CA TYR A 147 15.12 -7.72 -4.69
C TYR A 147 13.74 -8.19 -4.27
N MET A 148 13.31 -9.31 -4.85
CA MET A 148 12.00 -9.88 -4.59
C MET A 148 12.15 -11.34 -4.17
N ASN A 149 11.63 -11.69 -3.00
CA ASN A 149 11.59 -13.06 -2.50
C ASN A 149 10.13 -13.47 -2.22
N GLY A 150 9.76 -14.70 -2.58
CA GLY A 150 8.45 -15.25 -2.26
C GLY A 150 8.26 -16.69 -2.71
N GLU A 151 7.38 -17.40 -2.02
CA GLU A 151 7.13 -18.84 -2.23
C GLU A 151 6.00 -19.12 -3.22
N HIS A 152 4.98 -18.27 -3.27
CA HIS A 152 3.78 -18.49 -4.05
C HIS A 152 3.27 -17.20 -4.69
N ILE A 153 3.46 -17.08 -6.02
CA ILE A 153 3.02 -15.89 -6.77
C ILE A 153 1.98 -16.28 -7.80
N HIS A 154 0.74 -15.88 -7.55
CA HIS A 154 -0.35 -15.97 -8.51
C HIS A 154 -0.61 -14.61 -9.17
N VAL A 155 -0.36 -14.53 -10.46
CA VAL A 155 -0.49 -13.30 -11.23
C VAL A 155 -1.48 -13.55 -12.37
N ALA A 156 -2.74 -13.21 -12.14
CA ALA A 156 -3.73 -13.15 -13.19
C ALA A 156 -3.60 -11.76 -13.84
N LEU A 157 -3.06 -11.66 -15.05
CA LEU A 157 -2.95 -10.38 -15.76
C LEU A 157 -4.09 -10.33 -16.77
N THR A 158 -5.19 -9.71 -16.36
CA THR A 158 -6.38 -9.59 -17.23
C THR A 158 -6.35 -8.36 -18.13
N SER A 159 -5.47 -7.40 -17.85
CA SER A 159 -5.16 -6.25 -18.71
C SER A 159 -3.87 -5.59 -18.24
N THR A 160 -2.87 -5.50 -19.11
CA THR A 160 -1.59 -4.86 -18.82
C THR A 160 -1.17 -4.01 -20.00
N ASN A 161 -1.22 -2.69 -19.85
CA ASN A 161 -0.39 -1.80 -20.67
C ASN A 161 0.87 -1.56 -19.85
N HIS A 162 2.01 -2.00 -20.35
CA HIS A 162 3.32 -1.83 -19.71
C HIS A 162 4.30 -1.35 -20.78
N GLU A 163 5.04 -0.28 -20.50
CA GLU A 163 6.09 0.18 -21.40
C GLU A 163 7.44 -0.40 -20.99
N HIS A 164 7.79 -0.27 -19.69
CA HIS A 164 9.13 -0.62 -19.22
C HIS A 164 9.11 -1.32 -17.85
N MET A 165 9.71 -2.51 -17.78
CA MET A 165 9.89 -3.27 -16.54
C MET A 165 11.35 -3.70 -16.38
N VAL A 166 11.96 -3.33 -15.25
CA VAL A 166 13.33 -3.72 -14.85
C VAL A 166 13.24 -4.65 -13.65
N LEU A 167 13.86 -5.83 -13.77
CA LEU A 167 13.86 -6.87 -12.75
C LEU A 167 15.29 -7.26 -12.40
N THR A 168 15.61 -7.22 -11.12
CA THR A 168 16.91 -7.60 -10.57
C THR A 168 16.69 -8.56 -9.40
N SER A 169 17.52 -9.60 -9.30
CA SER A 169 17.59 -10.53 -8.16
C SER A 169 16.24 -11.00 -7.59
N MET A 170 15.50 -11.78 -8.38
CA MET A 170 14.23 -12.38 -7.97
C MET A 170 14.41 -13.86 -7.62
N ASN A 171 13.90 -14.27 -6.45
CA ASN A 171 13.73 -15.67 -6.08
C ASN A 171 12.24 -15.95 -5.87
N LEU A 172 11.61 -16.56 -6.87
CA LEU A 172 10.17 -16.78 -6.90
C LEU A 172 9.90 -18.25 -7.18
N GLU A 173 9.36 -18.95 -6.19
CA GLU A 173 8.85 -20.30 -6.39
C GLU A 173 7.42 -20.17 -6.96
N HIS A 174 7.14 -20.87 -8.06
CA HIS A 174 5.83 -20.90 -8.73
C HIS A 174 5.21 -19.56 -9.18
N ILE A 175 5.30 -19.28 -10.48
CA ILE A 175 4.56 -18.21 -11.14
C ILE A 175 3.47 -18.81 -12.04
N SER A 176 2.20 -18.50 -11.77
CA SER A 176 1.10 -18.76 -12.71
C SER A 176 0.74 -17.46 -13.44
N LYS A 177 0.76 -17.48 -14.78
CA LYS A 177 0.30 -16.38 -15.64
C LYS A 177 -0.87 -16.88 -16.50
N ASN A 178 -2.02 -16.22 -16.38
CA ASN A 178 -3.10 -16.37 -17.36
C ASN A 178 -3.07 -15.14 -18.28
N HIS A 179 -2.65 -15.33 -19.54
CA HIS A 179 -2.81 -14.32 -20.60
C HIS A 179 -4.17 -14.53 -21.28
N GLN A 180 -5.02 -13.51 -21.30
CA GLN A 180 -6.08 -13.40 -22.30
C GLN A 180 -5.86 -12.10 -23.06
N HIS A 181 -5.40 -12.22 -24.32
CA HIS A 181 -5.51 -11.14 -25.29
C HIS A 181 -6.99 -10.98 -25.65
N ALA A 182 -7.55 -9.79 -25.48
CA ALA A 182 -8.75 -9.34 -26.19
C ALA A 182 -8.48 -7.93 -26.72
#